data_AF-A0A2G3JYD8-F1
#
_entry.id   AF-A0A2G3JYD8-F1
#
_cell.length_a   1.000
_cell.length_b   1.000
_cell.length_c   1.000
_cell.angle_alpha   90.00
_cell.angle_beta   90.00
_cell.angle_gamma   90.00
#
_symmetry.space_group_name_H-M   'P 1'
#
loop_
_entity.id
_entity.type
_entity.pdbx_description
1 polymer ?
#
loop_
_entity_poly.entity_id
_entity_poly.type
_entity_poly.pdbx_seq_one_letter_code
_entity_poly.pdbx_strand_id
1 'polypeptide(L)' 'MAPILQTQTTHVERFYEKGSALHRVLMEAPYLPRCSDDKTATRVRPREYAIRYPYMQINRPGFVSWLIFDLDHKKAMIWE' A
#
# COMPACT_ATOMS: atom_id res chain seq x y z
N MET A 1 -38.15 6.86 5.53
CA MET A 1 -36.80 6.34 5.84
C MET A 1 -35.99 6.36 4.55
N ALA A 2 -35.04 7.29 4.42
CA ALA A 2 -34.20 7.39 3.22
C ALA A 2 -33.00 6.42 3.35
N PRO A 3 -32.62 5.70 2.29
CA PRO A 3 -31.46 4.82 2.34
C PRO A 3 -30.19 5.67 2.42
N ILE A 4 -29.29 5.28 3.33
CA ILE A 4 -27.96 5.89 3.48
C ILE A 4 -27.16 5.48 2.24
N LEU A 5 -26.86 6.43 1.35
CA LEU A 5 -25.90 6.20 0.26
C LEU A 5 -24.53 5.92 0.90
N GLN A 6 -24.10 4.67 0.92
CA GLN A 6 -22.69 4.35 1.13
C GLN A 6 -21.95 4.80 -0.14
N THR A 7 -21.38 6.00 -0.11
CA THR A 7 -20.42 6.43 -1.13
C THR A 7 -19.24 5.46 -1.10
N GLN A 8 -19.18 4.54 -2.06
CA GLN A 8 -18.06 3.61 -2.19
C GLN A 8 -16.80 4.39 -2.58
N THR A 9 -16.00 4.77 -1.59
CA THR A 9 -14.70 5.39 -1.78
C THR A 9 -13.82 4.44 -2.58
N THR A 10 -13.30 4.90 -3.73
CA THR A 10 -12.42 4.04 -4.54
C THR A 10 -11.15 3.71 -3.75
N HIS A 11 -10.51 2.56 -4.06
CA HIS A 11 -9.26 2.16 -3.41
C HIS A 11 -8.17 3.25 -3.45
N VAL A 12 -8.18 4.08 -4.50
CA VAL A 12 -7.22 5.18 -4.71
C VAL A 12 -7.49 6.34 -3.75
N GLU A 13 -8.75 6.71 -3.54
CA GLU A 13 -9.12 7.80 -2.63
C GLU A 13 -8.65 7.57 -1.19
N ARG A 14 -8.59 6.30 -0.76
CA ARG A 14 -8.12 5.92 0.58
C ARG A 14 -6.66 6.30 0.86
N PHE A 15 -5.82 6.46 -0.17
CA PHE A 15 -4.44 6.93 0.00
C PHE A 15 -4.35 8.43 0.29
N TYR A 16 -5.40 9.20 -0.03
CA TYR A 16 -5.42 10.65 0.18
C TYR A 16 -6.07 11.05 1.52
N GLU A 17 -6.64 10.10 2.26
CA GLU A 17 -7.16 10.31 3.61
C GLU A 17 -6.02 10.58 4.60
N LYS A 18 -5.81 11.86 4.95
CA LYS A 18 -4.72 12.30 5.84
C LYS A 18 -4.74 11.56 7.18
N GLY A 19 -3.56 11.20 7.67
CA GLY A 19 -3.39 10.48 8.94
C GLY A 19 -3.66 8.97 8.87
N SER A 20 -4.23 8.46 7.77
CA SER A 20 -4.41 7.02 7.58
C SER A 20 -3.07 6.30 7.33
N ALA A 21 -3.06 4.98 7.52
CA ALA A 21 -1.90 4.16 7.20
C ALA A 21 -1.55 4.20 5.71
N LEU A 22 -2.55 4.19 4.83
CA LEU A 22 -2.34 4.27 3.37
C LEU A 22 -1.78 5.62 2.95
N HIS A 23 -2.20 6.70 3.60
CA HIS A 23 -1.61 8.02 3.40
C HIS A 23 -0.13 8.05 3.78
N ARG A 24 0.26 7.42 4.89
CA ARG A 24 1.68 7.27 5.24
C ARG A 24 2.46 6.48 4.19
N VAL A 25 1.89 5.39 3.65
CA VAL A 25 2.52 4.63 2.55
C VAL A 25 2.76 5.54 1.33
N LEU A 26 1.76 6.32 0.92
CA LEU A 26 1.92 7.27 -0.20
C LEU A 26 2.98 8.34 0.10
N MET A 27 2.99 8.87 1.33
CA MET A 27 3.95 9.89 1.73
C MET A 27 5.38 9.37 1.78
N GLU A 28 5.59 8.16 2.28
CA GLU A 28 6.91 7.53 2.40
C GLU A 28 7.42 6.89 1.11
N ALA A 29 6.55 6.56 0.16
CA ALA A 29 6.96 6.01 -1.12
C ALA A 29 7.99 6.90 -1.86
N PRO A 30 8.86 6.30 -2.71
CA PRO A 30 9.67 7.05 -3.66
C PRO A 30 8.82 8.01 -4.50
N TYR A 31 9.43 9.05 -5.06
CA TYR A 31 8.74 9.90 -6.05
C TYR A 31 8.44 9.12 -7.35
N LEU A 32 9.39 8.31 -7.81
CA LEU A 32 9.29 7.44 -9.00
C LEU A 32 9.47 5.96 -8.64
N PRO A 33 8.53 5.33 -7.92
CA PRO A 33 8.59 3.92 -7.58
C PRO A 33 8.48 3.04 -8.83
N ARG A 34 9.05 1.84 -8.74
CA ARG A 34 8.70 0.76 -9.67
C ARG A 34 7.31 0.21 -9.34
N CYS A 35 6.53 -0.14 -10.35
CA CYS A 35 5.24 -0.78 -10.20
C CYS A 35 4.90 -1.69 -11.37
N SER A 36 3.92 -2.58 -11.17
CA SER A 36 3.45 -3.52 -12.20
C SER A 36 2.15 -4.20 -11.79
N ASP A 37 1.45 -4.74 -12.79
CA ASP A 37 0.26 -5.58 -12.61
C ASP A 37 0.64 -6.99 -12.10
N ASP A 38 1.89 -7.38 -12.30
CA ASP A 38 2.52 -8.62 -11.85
C ASP A 38 3.76 -8.32 -10.98
N LYS A 39 4.55 -9.33 -10.60
CA LYS A 39 5.74 -9.16 -9.74
C LYS A 39 7.01 -8.78 -10.52
N THR A 40 6.90 -8.19 -11.71
CA THR A 40 8.05 -7.93 -12.60
C THR A 40 8.68 -6.54 -12.45
N ALA A 41 8.03 -5.60 -11.76
CA ALA A 41 8.50 -4.23 -11.57
C ALA A 41 8.81 -3.48 -12.89
N THR A 42 8.04 -3.77 -13.94
CA THR A 42 8.25 -3.32 -15.33
C THR A 42 8.01 -1.83 -15.58
N ARG A 43 7.27 -1.12 -14.72
CA ARG A 43 6.94 0.30 -14.91
C ARG A 43 7.62 1.16 -13.86
N VAL A 44 8.04 2.36 -14.25
CA VAL A 44 8.43 3.44 -13.32
C VAL A 44 7.46 4.59 -13.54
N ARG A 45 6.78 5.04 -12.49
CA ARG A 45 5.71 6.05 -12.57
C ARG A 45 5.73 6.94 -11.34
N PRO A 46 5.21 8.18 -11.40
CA PRO A 46 4.96 8.97 -10.21
C PRO A 46 4.07 8.21 -9.23
N ARG A 47 4.34 8.35 -7.93
CA ARG A 47 3.65 7.58 -6.87
C ARG A 47 2.12 7.68 -6.91
N GLU A 48 1.57 8.81 -7.34
CA GLU A 48 0.13 9.07 -7.48
C GLU A 48 -0.53 8.18 -8.56
N TYR A 49 0.26 7.69 -9.51
CA TYR A 49 -0.16 6.70 -10.50
C TYR A 49 0.25 5.28 -10.12
N ALA A 50 1.39 5.12 -9.43
CA ALA A 50 1.89 3.82 -9.03
C ALA A 50 0.99 3.12 -8.00
N ILE A 51 0.27 3.85 -7.15
CA ILE A 51 -0.73 3.28 -6.20
C ILE A 51 -1.92 2.59 -6.86
N ARG A 52 -2.07 2.72 -8.19
CA ARG A 52 -3.13 2.04 -8.96
C ARG A 52 -2.74 0.61 -9.33
N TYR A 53 -1.50 0.22 -9.06
CA TYR A 53 -0.96 -1.11 -9.34
C TYR A 53 -0.91 -1.96 -8.07
N PRO A 54 -1.16 -3.28 -8.19
CA PRO A 54 -1.11 -4.19 -7.05
C PRO A 54 0.31 -4.36 -6.48
N TYR A 55 1.35 -4.19 -7.31
CA TYR A 55 2.74 -4.27 -6.89
C TYR A 55 3.43 -2.93 -7.11
N MET A 56 3.91 -2.32 -6.03
CA MET A 56 4.59 -1.03 -6.03
C MET A 56 5.77 -1.07 -5.05
N GLN A 57 6.88 -0.44 -5.44
CA GLN A 57 8.01 -0.20 -4.55
C GLN A 57 7.61 0.82 -3.49
N ILE A 58 7.46 0.36 -2.25
CA ILE A 58 7.09 1.19 -1.10
C ILE A 58 8.29 1.87 -0.44
N ASN A 59 9.48 1.26 -0.49
CA ASN A 59 10.65 1.77 0.22
C ASN A 59 11.52 2.69 -0.66
N ARG A 60 11.99 3.79 -0.09
CA ARG A 60 12.99 4.67 -0.72
C ARG A 60 14.36 3.99 -0.73
N PRO A 61 15.22 4.24 -1.75
CA PRO A 61 16.55 3.62 -1.85
C PRO A 61 17.53 3.87 -0.68
N GLY A 62 17.16 4.69 0.31
CA GLY A 62 17.99 4.98 1.49
C GLY A 62 17.23 4.90 2.82
N PHE A 63 16.04 4.29 2.84
CA PHE A 63 15.21 4.19 4.06
C PHE A 63 14.67 2.76 4.20
N VAL A 64 14.83 2.19 5.40
CA VAL A 64 14.27 0.89 5.76
C VAL A 64 13.13 1.13 6.74
N SER A 65 11.90 0.86 6.31
CA SER A 65 10.73 0.81 7.19
C SER A 65 10.39 -0.65 7.47
N TRP A 66 10.31 -1.00 8.75
CA TRP A 66 9.96 -2.34 9.19
C TRP A 66 8.45 -2.49 9.29
N LEU A 67 7.91 -3.58 8.75
CA LEU A 67 6.52 -3.98 8.97
C LEU A 67 6.53 -5.25 9.82
N ILE A 68 6.04 -5.13 11.05
CA ILE A 68 5.94 -6.24 12.00
C ILE A 68 4.58 -6.89 11.77
N PHE A 69 4.57 -8.21 11.57
CA PHE A 69 3.36 -8.99 11.47
C PHE A 69 3.07 -9.66 12.80
N ASP A 70 1.87 -9.44 13.33
CA ASP A 70 1.32 -10.27 14.38
C ASP A 70 0.74 -11.54 13.73
N LEU A 71 1.18 -12.70 14.21
CA LEU A 71 0.71 -13.99 13.71
C LEU A 71 -0.37 -14.50 14.66
N ASP A 72 -1.63 -14.30 14.30
CA ASP A 72 -2.80 -14.76 15.06
C ASP A 72 -3.04 -16.29 14.99
N HIS A 73 -1.96 -17.07 14.90
CA HIS A 73 -2.02 -18.52 14.88
C HIS A 73 -1.35 -19.07 16.14
N LYS A 74 -2.08 -19.90 16.92
CA LYS A 74 -1.61 -20.54 18.18
C LYS A 74 -0.32 -21.38 18.06
N LYS A 75 0.18 -21.48 16.84
CA LYS A 75 1.17 -22.40 16.34
C LYS A 75 2.00 -21.58 15.36
N ALA A 76 2.68 -20.55 15.89
CA ALA A 76 3.48 -19.63 15.07
C ALA A 76 4.79 -20.28 14.58
N MET A 77 5.24 -21.35 15.25
CA MET A 77 6.51 -22.05 15.01
C MET A 77 6.31 -23.54 14.71
N ILE A 78 5.29 -23.94 13.93
CA ILE A 78 4.99 -25.38 13.74
C ILE A 78 6.06 -26.17 12.98
N TRP A 79 7.02 -25.47 12.39
CA TRP A 79 8.06 -26.02 11.52
C TRP A 79 9.47 -25.85 12.11
N GLU A 80 9.59 -25.41 13.37
CA GLU A 80 10.76 -25.66 14.22
C GLU A 80 10.60 -27.01 14.93
#